data_AF-A0A376ZM01-F1
#
_entry.id   AF-A0A376ZM01-F1
#
_cell.length_a   1.000
_cell.length_b   1.000
_cell.length_c   1.000
_cell.angle_alpha   90.00
_cell.angle_beta   90.00
_cell.angle_gamma   90.00
#
_symmetry.space_group_name_H-M   'P 1'
#
loop_
_entity.id
_entity.type
_entity.pdbx_description
1 polymer ?
#
loop_
_entity_poly.entity_id
_entity_poly.type
_entity_poly.pdbx_seq_one_letter_code
_entity_poly.pdbx_strand_id
1 'polypeptide(L)'
;MREAMQAGAHYVGGLDPISVDGAMEKSLDTMFQIALDYDKGVDIHLHETTPSGVTAINYMVETVEKTPQLKGKLTISHAFALATLNEQQVDALANRMAAQQISIASTVRLARCICRSNSCTTKA
;
A
#
# COMPACT_ATOMS: atom_id res chain seq x y z
N MET A 1 3.88 -8.58 16.93
CA MET A 1 3.02 -7.44 16.51
C MET A 1 2.15 -6.93 17.65
N ARG A 2 1.27 -7.76 18.26
CA ARG A 2 0.42 -7.36 19.39
C ARG A 2 1.18 -6.85 20.62
N GLU A 3 2.27 -7.52 20.99
CA GLU A 3 3.17 -7.07 22.07
C GLU A 3 3.76 -5.68 21.79
N ALA A 4 4.16 -5.41 20.54
CA ALA A 4 4.67 -4.10 20.15
C ALA A 4 3.58 -3.01 20.24
N MET A 5 2.33 -3.35 19.90
CA MET A 5 1.19 -2.43 20.10
C MET A 5 0.96 -2.16 21.58
N GLN A 6 1.03 -3.18 22.44
CA GLN A 6 0.95 -3.01 23.89
C GLN A 6 2.10 -2.18 24.44
N ALA A 7 3.29 -2.28 23.84
CA ALA A 7 4.46 -1.48 24.20
C ALA A 7 4.43 -0.03 23.64
N GLY A 8 3.40 0.37 22.90
CA GLY A 8 3.20 1.75 22.45
C GLY A 8 3.52 2.02 20.98
N ALA A 9 3.63 0.99 20.13
CA ALA A 9 3.71 1.21 18.68
C ALA A 9 2.46 1.93 18.15
N HIS A 10 2.67 2.83 17.18
CA HIS A 10 1.61 3.71 16.64
C HIS A 10 0.96 3.17 15.37
N TYR A 11 1.67 2.32 14.62
CA TYR A 11 1.23 1.77 13.34
C TYR A 11 1.48 0.27 13.26
N VAL A 12 0.52 -0.44 12.69
CA VAL A 12 0.63 -1.84 12.34
C VAL A 12 1.25 -1.94 10.94
N GLY A 13 2.35 -2.67 10.81
CA GLY A 13 3.10 -2.80 9.56
C GLY A 13 2.89 -4.14 8.85
N GLY A 14 3.06 -4.12 7.53
CA GLY A 14 3.08 -5.32 6.67
C GLY A 14 4.03 -5.15 5.47
N LEU A 15 4.33 -6.25 4.76
CA LEU A 15 5.19 -6.27 3.59
C LEU A 15 4.69 -7.30 2.56
N ASP A 16 4.43 -6.86 1.32
CA ASP A 16 4.20 -7.70 0.14
C ASP A 16 3.35 -8.98 0.38
N PRO A 17 2.02 -8.82 0.57
CA PRO A 17 1.15 -9.86 1.11
C PRO A 17 0.96 -11.09 0.21
N ILE A 18 1.31 -11.02 -1.08
CA ILE A 18 1.30 -12.19 -1.98
C ILE A 18 2.70 -12.79 -2.06
N SER A 19 3.71 -11.99 -2.41
CA SER A 19 5.05 -12.53 -2.70
C SER A 19 5.83 -12.95 -1.45
N VAL A 20 5.65 -12.27 -0.31
CA VAL A 20 6.34 -12.57 0.94
C VAL A 20 5.48 -13.46 1.83
N ASP A 21 4.22 -13.08 2.05
CA ASP A 21 3.35 -13.82 2.98
C ASP A 21 2.68 -15.06 2.35
N GLY A 22 2.54 -15.10 1.01
CA GLY A 22 1.93 -16.23 0.29
C GLY A 22 0.42 -16.43 0.53
N ALA A 23 -0.20 -15.60 1.38
CA ALA A 23 -1.60 -15.70 1.80
C ALA A 23 -2.20 -14.31 2.01
N MET A 24 -2.43 -13.59 0.90
CA MET A 24 -2.80 -12.18 0.89
C MET A 24 -3.93 -11.81 1.84
N GLU A 25 -5.09 -12.45 1.68
CA GLU A 25 -6.29 -12.13 2.47
C GLU A 25 -6.03 -12.34 3.96
N LYS A 26 -5.48 -13.51 4.32
CA LYS A 26 -5.16 -13.83 5.71
C LYS A 26 -4.17 -12.84 6.33
N SER A 27 -3.15 -12.43 5.58
CA SER A 27 -2.15 -11.45 6.05
C SER A 27 -2.79 -10.09 6.30
N LEU A 28 -3.48 -9.56 5.28
CA LEU A 28 -4.13 -8.26 5.36
C LEU A 28 -5.21 -8.21 6.43
N ASP A 29 -6.06 -9.24 6.52
CA ASP A 29 -7.11 -9.34 7.55
C ASP A 29 -6.53 -9.37 8.96
N THR A 30 -5.45 -10.13 9.16
CA THR A 30 -4.77 -10.17 10.46
C THR A 30 -4.20 -8.79 10.83
N MET A 31 -3.59 -8.11 9.87
CA MET A 31 -3.03 -6.77 10.05
C MET A 31 -4.14 -5.76 10.40
N PHE A 32 -5.24 -5.75 9.64
CA PHE A 32 -6.39 -4.87 9.89
C PHE A 32 -7.06 -5.19 11.24
N GLN A 33 -7.21 -6.46 11.59
CA GLN A 33 -7.78 -6.84 12.88
C GLN A 33 -6.92 -6.32 14.04
N ILE A 34 -5.59 -6.43 13.95
CA ILE A 34 -4.70 -5.88 14.97
C ILE A 34 -4.84 -4.35 15.03
N ALA A 35 -4.96 -3.66 13.89
CA ALA A 35 -5.16 -2.22 13.88
C ALA A 35 -6.48 -1.81 14.56
N LEU A 36 -7.55 -2.58 14.35
CA LEU A 36 -8.85 -2.38 15.01
C LEU A 36 -8.76 -2.63 16.52
N ASP A 37 -8.11 -3.73 16.94
CA ASP A 37 -8.03 -4.12 18.34
C ASP A 37 -7.31 -3.07 19.22
N TYR A 38 -6.35 -2.32 18.63
CA TYR A 38 -5.56 -1.32 19.33
C TYR A 38 -5.87 0.13 18.93
N ASP A 39 -6.87 0.34 18.06
CA ASP A 39 -7.23 1.65 17.49
C ASP A 39 -6.03 2.39 16.87
N LYS A 40 -5.23 1.69 16.06
CA LYS A 40 -3.99 2.20 15.45
C LYS A 40 -4.08 2.31 13.93
N GLY A 41 -3.13 3.07 13.37
CA GLY A 41 -2.96 3.17 11.92
C GLY A 41 -2.33 1.91 11.32
N VAL A 42 -2.41 1.79 10.00
CA VAL A 42 -1.77 0.74 9.20
C VAL A 42 -0.83 1.39 8.19
N ASP A 43 0.39 0.87 8.09
CA ASP A 43 1.35 1.23 7.04
C ASP A 43 1.92 -0.04 6.42
N ILE A 44 1.56 -0.31 5.17
CA ILE A 44 2.01 -1.50 4.45
C ILE A 44 3.00 -1.13 3.35
N HIS A 45 4.12 -1.84 3.34
CA HIS A 45 5.07 -1.77 2.24
C HIS A 45 4.59 -2.66 1.10
N LEU A 46 4.30 -2.07 -0.05
CA LEU A 46 3.83 -2.78 -1.23
C LEU A 46 4.72 -2.46 -2.44
N HIS A 47 5.69 -3.34 -2.65
CA HIS A 47 6.58 -3.34 -3.81
C HIS A 47 6.01 -4.12 -4.99
N GLU A 48 5.04 -4.99 -4.72
CA GLU A 48 4.39 -5.78 -5.74
C GLU A 48 3.83 -4.89 -6.86
N THR A 49 4.08 -5.31 -8.11
CA THR A 49 3.60 -4.61 -9.32
C THR A 49 2.40 -5.38 -9.90
N THR A 50 2.05 -5.20 -11.18
CA THR A 50 0.92 -5.92 -11.77
C THR A 50 1.27 -7.40 -12.05
N PRO A 51 0.33 -8.34 -11.79
CA PRO A 51 -1.04 -8.13 -11.30
C PRO A 51 -1.21 -8.16 -9.78
N SER A 52 -0.25 -8.70 -9.03
CA SER A 52 -0.41 -9.01 -7.60
C SER A 52 -0.63 -7.76 -6.74
N GLY A 53 0.15 -6.71 -6.95
CA GLY A 53 0.03 -5.46 -6.20
C GLY A 53 -1.29 -4.73 -6.48
N VAL A 54 -1.82 -4.78 -7.70
CA VAL A 54 -3.13 -4.20 -8.02
C VAL A 54 -4.24 -4.95 -7.28
N THR A 55 -4.17 -6.29 -7.23
CA THR A 55 -5.10 -7.11 -6.46
C THR A 55 -5.05 -6.76 -4.97
N ALA A 56 -3.84 -6.65 -4.41
CA ALA A 56 -3.67 -6.27 -3.01
C ALA A 56 -4.22 -4.87 -2.69
N ILE A 57 -3.98 -3.87 -3.55
CA ILE A 57 -4.52 -2.51 -3.33
C ILE A 57 -6.05 -2.52 -3.38
N ASN A 58 -6.66 -3.20 -4.35
CA ASN A 58 -8.12 -3.27 -4.43
C ASN A 58 -8.71 -3.94 -3.20
N TYR A 59 -8.11 -5.04 -2.73
CA TYR A 59 -8.55 -5.72 -1.52
C TYR A 59 -8.49 -4.80 -0.30
N MET A 60 -7.38 -4.08 -0.11
CA MET A 60 -7.24 -3.13 1.00
C MET A 60 -8.27 -1.99 0.93
N VAL A 61 -8.49 -1.42 -0.25
CA VAL A 61 -9.50 -0.36 -0.45
C VAL A 61 -10.90 -0.89 -0.12
N GLU A 62 -11.26 -2.08 -0.59
CA GLU A 62 -12.55 -2.71 -0.26
C GLU A 62 -12.71 -2.98 1.23
N THR A 63 -11.66 -3.43 1.91
CA THR A 63 -11.70 -3.67 3.36
C THR A 63 -11.92 -2.37 4.13
N VAL A 64 -11.28 -1.27 3.73
CA VAL A 64 -11.51 0.05 4.33
C VAL A 64 -12.92 0.58 4.01
N GLU A 65 -13.41 0.40 2.77
CA GLU A 65 -14.78 0.76 2.38
C GLU A 65 -15.83 0.04 3.23
N LYS A 66 -15.59 -1.23 3.59
CA LYS A 66 -16.47 -2.04 4.45
C LYS A 66 -16.30 -1.75 5.94
N THR A 67 -15.22 -1.07 6.35
CA THR A 67 -14.83 -0.91 7.76
C THR A 67 -14.58 0.56 8.10
N PRO A 68 -15.63 1.31 8.52
CA PRO A 68 -15.52 2.76 8.76
C PRO A 68 -14.44 3.16 9.78
N GLN A 69 -14.09 2.29 10.72
CA GLN A 69 -13.06 2.55 11.75
C GLN A 69 -11.64 2.66 11.16
N LEU A 70 -11.41 2.12 9.95
CA LEU A 70 -10.13 2.18 9.23
C LEU A 70 -10.01 3.38 8.30
N LYS A 71 -11.08 4.17 8.13
CA LYS A 71 -11.07 5.38 7.31
C LYS A 71 -10.00 6.35 7.84
N GLY A 72 -9.15 6.85 6.93
CA GLY A 72 -8.05 7.75 7.28
C GLY A 72 -6.89 7.12 8.04
N LYS A 73 -6.86 5.77 8.17
CA LYS A 73 -5.84 5.05 8.95
C LYS A 73 -4.91 4.17 8.10
N LEU A 74 -5.19 4.00 6.81
CA LEU A 74 -4.35 3.19 5.93
C LEU A 74 -3.37 4.06 5.13
N THR A 75 -2.09 3.71 5.22
CA THR A 75 -1.02 4.21 4.35
C THR A 75 -0.43 3.06 3.54
N ILE A 76 -0.30 3.25 2.23
CA ILE A 76 0.37 2.31 1.33
C ILE A 76 1.72 2.91 0.94
N SER A 77 2.79 2.30 1.41
CA SER A 77 4.17 2.68 1.11
C SER A 77 4.61 2.07 -0.23
N HIS A 78 5.27 2.90 -1.06
CA HIS A 78 5.70 2.65 -2.44
C HIS A 78 4.58 2.59 -3.48
N ALA A 79 3.65 1.64 -3.35
CA ALA A 79 2.52 1.44 -4.26
C ALA A 79 2.91 1.35 -5.76
N PHE A 80 3.99 0.63 -6.09
CA PHE A 80 4.53 0.57 -7.47
C PHE A 80 3.51 0.03 -8.50
N ALA A 81 2.57 -0.81 -8.07
CA ALA A 81 1.46 -1.29 -8.89
C ALA A 81 0.66 -0.16 -9.56
N LEU A 82 0.50 1.02 -8.93
CA LEU A 82 -0.24 2.14 -9.52
C LEU A 82 0.39 2.66 -10.81
N ALA A 83 1.72 2.62 -10.91
CA ALA A 83 2.47 3.05 -12.10
C ALA A 83 2.30 2.10 -13.31
N THR A 84 1.64 0.95 -13.11
CA THR A 84 1.41 -0.05 -14.17
C THR A 84 0.00 -0.01 -14.74
N LEU A 85 -0.90 0.77 -14.14
CA LEU A 85 -2.29 0.95 -14.55
C LEU A 85 -2.41 2.04 -15.63
N ASN A 86 -3.48 1.97 -16.44
CA ASN A 86 -3.84 3.07 -17.34
C ASN A 86 -4.53 4.23 -16.59
N GLU A 87 -4.65 5.40 -17.22
CA GLU A 87 -5.21 6.60 -16.60
C GLU A 87 -6.62 6.37 -16.03
N GLN A 88 -7.51 5.71 -16.78
CA GLN A 88 -8.87 5.42 -16.32
C GLN A 88 -8.90 4.53 -15.06
N GLN A 89 -8.02 3.53 -15.00
CA GLN A 89 -7.88 2.65 -13.85
C GLN A 89 -7.32 3.39 -12.63
N VAL A 90 -6.31 4.25 -12.84
CA VAL A 90 -5.75 5.09 -11.78
C VAL A 90 -6.81 6.04 -11.25
N ASP A 91 -7.55 6.73 -12.11
CA ASP A 91 -8.60 7.68 -11.70
C ASP A 91 -9.70 7.00 -10.89
N ALA A 92 -10.18 5.84 -11.35
CA ALA A 92 -11.19 5.08 -10.63
C ALA A 92 -10.71 4.67 -9.23
N LEU A 93 -9.47 4.18 -9.12
CA LEU A 93 -8.89 3.76 -7.86
C LEU A 93 -8.57 4.94 -6.93
N ALA A 94 -8.02 6.02 -7.48
CA ALA A 94 -7.70 7.24 -6.74
C ALA A 94 -8.96 7.87 -6.12
N ASN A 95 -10.07 7.90 -6.86
CA ASN A 95 -11.35 8.40 -6.33
C ASN A 95 -11.84 7.58 -5.12
N ARG A 96 -11.73 6.25 -5.19
CA ARG A 96 -12.07 5.37 -4.07
C ARG A 96 -11.14 5.60 -2.87
N MET A 97 -9.83 5.66 -3.11
CA MET A 97 -8.83 5.92 -2.07
C MET A 97 -9.05 7.28 -1.39
N ALA A 98 -9.35 8.32 -2.16
CA ALA A 98 -9.63 9.66 -1.66
C ALA A 98 -10.88 9.68 -0.77
N ALA A 99 -11.95 8.99 -1.16
CA ALA A 99 -13.18 8.89 -0.35
C ALA A 99 -12.93 8.24 1.03
N GLN A 100 -11.98 7.30 1.08
CA GLN A 100 -11.56 6.60 2.31
C GLN A 100 -10.37 7.25 3.03
N GLN A 101 -9.85 8.37 2.54
CA GLN A 101 -8.67 9.06 3.08
C GLN A 101 -7.43 8.15 3.18
N ILE A 102 -7.28 7.24 2.22
CA ILE A 102 -6.11 6.35 2.14
C ILE A 102 -4.92 7.16 1.63
N SER A 103 -3.80 7.07 2.33
CA SER A 103 -2.57 7.80 1.99
C SER A 103 -1.59 6.92 1.22
N ILE A 104 -0.80 7.53 0.34
CA ILE A 104 0.32 6.87 -0.36
C ILE A 104 1.61 7.54 0.07
N ALA A 105 2.54 6.76 0.61
CA ALA A 105 3.89 7.21 0.87
C ALA A 105 4.79 6.76 -0.29
N SER A 106 5.00 7.65 -1.26
CA SER A 106 5.88 7.37 -2.39
C SER A 106 7.24 8.01 -2.18
N THR A 107 8.29 7.18 -2.06
CA THR A 107 9.66 7.66 -2.24
C THR A 107 9.89 7.85 -3.74
N VAL A 108 10.02 9.10 -4.19
CA VAL A 108 10.43 9.42 -5.56
C VAL A 108 11.78 8.76 -5.83
N ARG A 109 11.78 7.60 -6.48
CA ARG A 109 12.96 7.16 -7.22
C ARG A 109 12.94 7.91 -8.54
N LEU A 110 13.64 9.04 -8.59
CA LEU A 110 14.05 9.74 -9.82
C LEU A 110 15.04 8.90 -10.66
N ALA A 111 14.89 7.57 -10.65
CA ALA A 111 15.77 6.60 -11.28
C ALA A 111 14.94 5.54 -12.02
N ARG A 112 14.09 6.01 -12.93
CA ARG A 112 13.87 5.31 -14.19
C ARG A 112 14.10 6.30 -15.32
N CYS A 113 15.38 6.63 -15.57
CA CYS A 113 15.77 6.94 -16.93
C CYS A 113 15.38 5.73 -17.77
N ILE A 114 14.26 5.83 -18.47
CA ILE A 114 14.07 5.07 -19.69
C ILE A 114 15.14 5.64 -20.61
N CYS A 115 16.28 4.96 -20.73
CA CYS A 115 17.23 5.20 -21.81
C CYS A 115 16.53 4.84 -23.12
N ARG A 116 15.73 5.76 -23.67
CA ARG A 116 15.52 5.83 -25.12
C ARG A 116 16.71 6.62 -25.66
N SER A 117 17.66 5.87 -26.22
CA SER A 117 18.84 6.33 -26.95
C SER A 117 20.00 6.90 -26.12
N ASN A 118 21.21 6.56 -26.58
CA ASN A 118 22.51 6.85 -25.98
C ASN A 118 22.75 8.36 -25.78
N SER A 119 22.57 8.87 -24.56
CA SER A 119 23.42 9.94 -23.97
C SER A 119 22.76 10.49 -22.71
N CYS A 120 23.10 9.95 -21.54
CA CYS A 120 22.98 10.72 -20.30
C CYS A 120 23.95 10.16 -19.27
N THR A 121 25.06 10.86 -19.07
CA THR A 121 25.98 10.63 -17.96
C THR A 121 25.43 11.33 -16.72
N THR A 122 25.09 10.54 -15.70
CA THR A 122 24.84 11.07 -14.35
C THR A 122 26.18 11.48 -13.75
N LYS A 123 26.35 12.77 -13.43
CA LYS A 123 27.36 13.19 -12.45
C LYS A 123 26.77 13.03 -11.06
N ALA A 124 27.62 12.52 -10.17
CA ALA A 124 27.35 12.23 -8.76
C ALA A 124 26.85 13.44 -7.97
#